data_AF-A0A534TFQ5-F1
#
_entry.id   AF-A0A534TFQ5-F1
#
_cell.length_a   1.000
_cell.length_b   1.000
_cell.length_c   1.000
_cell.angle_alpha   90.00
_cell.angle_beta   90.00
_cell.angle_gamma   90.00
#
_symmetry.space_group_name_H-M   'P 1'
#
loop_
_entity.id
_entity.type
_entity.pdbx_description
1 polymer ?
#
loop_
_entity_poly.entity_id
_entity_poly.type
_entity_poly.pdbx_seq_one_letter_code
_entity_poly.pdbx_strand_id
1 'polypeptide(L)'
;MILGGLGAAIAKDLRLLVRDRAGLVFLAIAPIIVITVAGFSLASLYGTSARGTAPYELPVVDEDGGRIGRALAEALTDEPDIRVHPVASRDAARELVRGHAAGAALVIPAGTSDAVAAGTGAPLLLYTDPLKYLEVASARLVVEELRHRVENTARTRAAARLAKARAHALATRRRFERAAERLRRERARVVEALAAARAGAERRIEDARRRAAHDVAAAVAAIAAEREARARARLVEELAPLRAFFAELDARQREFATWLAAVREKAGRFADRVPPPPAPPVVPPALAALATADPATIAARLVPSGPPATMPALPALALPTPPPLPDLELPVFPEPPSVMLPGPLRIDESSVTGAPARVNTFDQNVPGFSITFLLLGMLLGVSLGLLDERDWGMLERLRAMPMPFATTLVAKLLARFLVGVMQMVTLFALGWIAFGISLGPEPWALLLPTAGIVFAGTAFGLIVAGAARSREAVLPVGSIVIVTMAAVGGCWWPIDLEPAWMRRVALALPTTWAMAAFNDLMIRRQPLAAALRPTAVLLAHGLAYLAIGLALFRRRTA
;
A
#
# COMPACT_ATOMS: atom_id res chain seq x y z
N MET A 1 -46.93 -44.70 -52.92
CA MET A 1 -45.74 -45.42 -53.45
C MET A 1 -44.45 -44.60 -53.37
N ILE A 2 -44.43 -43.34 -53.85
CA ILE A 2 -43.21 -42.48 -53.89
C ILE A 2 -42.61 -42.21 -52.49
N LEU A 3 -43.44 -41.91 -51.49
CA LEU A 3 -43.00 -41.69 -50.10
C LEU A 3 -42.35 -42.93 -49.46
N GLY A 4 -42.85 -44.13 -49.78
CA GLY A 4 -42.26 -45.39 -49.29
C GLY A 4 -40.91 -45.69 -49.92
N GLY A 5 -40.75 -45.40 -51.22
CA GLY A 5 -39.47 -45.52 -51.92
C GLY A 5 -38.41 -44.52 -51.42
N LEU A 6 -38.83 -43.28 -51.12
CA LEU A 6 -37.97 -42.26 -50.54
C LEU A 6 -37.45 -42.68 -49.14
N GLY A 7 -38.35 -43.13 -48.27
CA GLY A 7 -37.98 -43.60 -46.92
C GLY A 7 -37.03 -44.80 -46.96
N ALA A 8 -37.28 -45.77 -47.85
CA ALA A 8 -36.40 -46.93 -48.02
C ALA A 8 -34.99 -46.54 -48.51
N ALA A 9 -34.89 -45.58 -49.45
CA ALA A 9 -33.62 -45.08 -49.95
C ALA A 9 -32.81 -44.35 -48.85
N ILE A 10 -33.48 -43.51 -48.05
CA ILE A 10 -32.86 -42.82 -46.90
C ILE A 10 -32.35 -43.85 -45.88
N ALA A 11 -33.19 -44.82 -45.52
CA ALA A 11 -32.84 -45.86 -44.55
C ALA A 11 -31.65 -46.72 -45.01
N LYS A 12 -31.57 -47.03 -46.31
CA LYS A 12 -30.45 -47.75 -46.90
C LYS A 12 -29.14 -46.95 -46.74
N ASP A 13 -29.12 -45.69 -47.13
CA ASP A 13 -27.89 -44.88 -47.07
C ASP A 13 -27.45 -44.61 -45.62
N LEU A 14 -28.40 -44.42 -44.69
CA LEU A 14 -28.09 -44.34 -43.26
C LEU A 14 -27.47 -45.64 -42.72
N ARG A 15 -28.00 -46.81 -43.11
CA ARG A 15 -27.43 -48.11 -42.69
C ARG A 15 -26.03 -48.33 -43.24
N LEU A 16 -25.74 -47.90 -44.46
CA LEU A 16 -24.41 -47.96 -45.03
C LEU A 16 -23.43 -47.11 -44.21
N LEU A 17 -23.85 -45.91 -43.84
CA LEU A 17 -23.03 -45.01 -43.04
C LEU A 17 -22.76 -45.56 -41.63
N VAL A 18 -23.78 -46.12 -40.97
CA VAL A 18 -23.65 -46.75 -39.65
C VAL A 18 -22.72 -47.97 -39.67
N ARG A 19 -22.63 -48.67 -40.81
CA ARG A 19 -21.72 -49.80 -40.99
C ARG A 19 -20.27 -49.37 -41.24
N ASP A 20 -20.05 -48.17 -41.77
CA ASP A 20 -18.71 -47.60 -41.95
C ASP A 20 -18.18 -47.03 -40.63
N ARG A 21 -17.70 -47.93 -39.77
CA ARG A 21 -17.13 -47.57 -38.46
C ARG A 21 -15.92 -46.65 -38.60
N ALA A 22 -15.10 -46.86 -39.63
CA ALA A 22 -13.91 -46.04 -39.87
C ALA A 22 -14.31 -44.61 -40.25
N GLY A 23 -15.28 -44.46 -41.14
CA GLY A 23 -15.85 -43.17 -41.52
C GLY A 23 -16.49 -42.43 -40.34
N LEU A 24 -17.27 -43.13 -39.51
CA LEU A 24 -17.88 -42.54 -38.31
C LEU A 24 -16.84 -42.11 -37.26
N VAL A 25 -15.82 -42.93 -37.02
CA VAL A 25 -14.72 -42.60 -36.12
C VAL A 25 -13.96 -41.39 -36.63
N PHE A 26 -13.67 -41.33 -37.93
CA PHE A 26 -13.00 -40.17 -38.53
C PHE A 26 -13.86 -38.89 -38.42
N LEU A 27 -15.18 -39.00 -38.66
CA LEU A 27 -16.12 -37.89 -38.62
C LEU A 27 -16.27 -37.27 -37.22
N ALA A 28 -16.06 -38.05 -36.16
CA ALA A 28 -16.18 -37.60 -34.77
C ALA A 28 -14.83 -37.31 -34.11
N ILE A 29 -13.86 -38.23 -34.21
CA ILE A 29 -12.59 -38.14 -33.47
C ILE A 29 -11.63 -37.12 -34.09
N ALA A 30 -11.48 -37.09 -35.41
CA ALA A 30 -10.56 -36.15 -36.05
C ALA A 30 -10.90 -34.67 -35.72
N PRO A 31 -12.17 -34.22 -35.78
CA PRO A 31 -12.53 -32.88 -35.32
C PRO A 31 -12.17 -32.64 -33.86
N ILE A 32 -12.38 -33.60 -32.96
CA ILE A 32 -12.08 -33.44 -31.53
C ILE A 32 -10.57 -33.23 -31.31
N ILE A 33 -9.73 -34.03 -31.98
CA ILE A 33 -8.28 -33.88 -31.88
C ILE A 33 -7.87 -32.48 -32.36
N VAL A 34 -8.36 -32.06 -33.53
CA VAL A 34 -8.04 -30.74 -34.09
C VAL A 34 -8.58 -29.60 -33.23
N ILE A 35 -9.81 -29.69 -32.73
CA ILE A 35 -10.41 -28.73 -31.80
C ILE A 35 -9.57 -28.62 -30.52
N THR A 36 -9.12 -29.76 -29.97
CA THR A 36 -8.29 -29.78 -28.76
C THR A 36 -6.96 -29.09 -29.02
N VAL A 37 -6.24 -29.48 -30.08
CA VAL A 37 -4.93 -28.90 -30.44
C VAL A 37 -5.06 -27.41 -30.75
N ALA A 38 -6.04 -27.03 -31.58
CA ALA A 38 -6.28 -25.64 -31.94
C ALA A 38 -6.75 -24.81 -30.74
N GLY A 39 -7.61 -25.37 -29.88
CA GLY A 39 -8.06 -24.76 -28.62
C GLY A 39 -6.91 -24.33 -27.73
N PHE A 40 -5.98 -25.24 -27.46
CA PHE A 40 -4.81 -24.93 -26.63
C PHE A 40 -3.78 -24.05 -27.35
N SER A 41 -3.55 -24.26 -28.64
CA SER A 41 -2.56 -23.51 -29.41
C SER A 41 -2.99 -22.04 -29.63
N LEU A 42 -4.21 -21.83 -30.12
CA LEU A 42 -4.71 -20.49 -30.45
C LEU A 42 -5.10 -19.69 -29.19
N ALA A 43 -5.39 -20.34 -28.06
CA ALA A 43 -5.56 -19.63 -26.79
C ALA A 43 -4.34 -18.79 -26.41
N SER A 44 -3.13 -19.24 -26.74
CA SER A 44 -1.91 -18.45 -26.49
C SER A 44 -1.75 -17.27 -27.47
N LEU A 45 -2.23 -17.43 -28.70
CA LEU A 45 -2.14 -16.42 -29.77
C LEU A 45 -3.14 -15.29 -29.56
N TYR A 46 -4.38 -15.60 -29.15
CA TYR A 46 -5.40 -14.57 -28.86
C TYR A 46 -5.08 -13.73 -27.61
N GLY A 47 -4.12 -14.16 -26.78
CA GLY A 47 -3.66 -13.42 -25.60
C GLY A 47 -2.50 -12.45 -25.87
N THR A 48 -1.94 -12.40 -27.08
CA THR A 48 -0.79 -11.55 -27.41
C THR A 48 -1.18 -10.48 -28.44
N SER A 49 -1.05 -9.21 -28.04
CA SER A 49 -1.54 -8.04 -28.76
C SER A 49 -0.97 -7.93 -30.18
N ALA A 50 -1.86 -7.83 -31.17
CA ALA A 50 -1.50 -7.41 -32.52
C ALA A 50 -1.18 -5.90 -32.52
N ARG A 51 0.11 -5.55 -32.55
CA ARG A 51 0.56 -4.17 -32.86
C ARG A 51 0.38 -3.93 -34.36
N GLY A 52 -0.38 -2.91 -34.76
CA GLY A 52 -0.41 -2.42 -36.15
C GLY A 52 -1.76 -2.29 -36.85
N THR A 53 -2.89 -2.42 -36.15
CA THR A 53 -4.23 -2.13 -36.71
C THR A 53 -4.66 -0.69 -36.45
N ALA A 54 -5.61 -0.18 -37.25
CA ALA A 54 -6.14 1.18 -37.12
C ALA A 54 -6.65 1.45 -35.69
N PRO A 55 -6.51 2.68 -35.16
CA PRO A 55 -6.86 2.97 -33.78
C PRO A 55 -8.36 2.73 -33.55
N TYR A 56 -8.64 1.93 -32.52
CA TYR A 56 -9.98 1.46 -32.17
C TYR A 56 -10.78 2.55 -31.46
N GLU A 57 -12.09 2.57 -31.68
CA GLU A 57 -12.97 3.53 -30.99
C GLU A 57 -13.28 3.02 -29.58
N LEU A 58 -12.91 3.82 -28.56
CA LEU A 58 -13.24 3.56 -27.16
C LEU A 58 -14.20 4.67 -26.68
N PRO A 59 -15.50 4.37 -26.55
CA PRO A 59 -16.43 5.26 -25.88
C PRO A 59 -16.04 5.44 -24.41
N VAL A 60 -15.90 6.69 -23.98
CA VAL A 60 -15.56 7.03 -22.58
C VAL A 60 -16.65 7.92 -22.00
N VAL A 61 -17.15 7.56 -20.82
CA VAL A 61 -18.11 8.35 -20.04
C VAL A 61 -17.46 8.74 -18.72
N ASP A 62 -17.31 10.04 -18.49
CA ASP A 62 -16.86 10.59 -17.21
C ASP A 62 -18.06 11.12 -16.41
N GLU A 63 -18.58 10.30 -15.49
CA GLU A 63 -19.62 10.71 -14.53
C GLU A 63 -19.01 11.30 -13.24
N ASP A 64 -17.69 11.18 -13.05
CA ASP A 64 -16.98 11.71 -11.89
C ASP A 64 -16.77 13.22 -11.98
N GLY A 65 -16.30 13.70 -13.13
CA GLY A 65 -15.95 15.12 -13.34
C GLY A 65 -14.82 15.64 -12.42
N GLY A 66 -14.25 14.75 -11.61
CA GLY A 66 -13.27 15.03 -10.59
C GLY A 66 -11.83 15.04 -11.13
N ARG A 67 -10.87 14.95 -10.21
CA ARG A 67 -9.44 15.01 -10.54
C ARG A 67 -8.95 13.71 -11.18
N ILE A 68 -9.49 12.57 -10.76
CA ILE A 68 -9.16 11.24 -11.30
C ILE A 68 -9.85 11.03 -12.65
N GLY A 69 -11.13 11.39 -12.79
CA GLY A 69 -11.86 11.32 -14.06
C GLY A 69 -11.16 12.08 -15.19
N ARG A 70 -10.82 13.35 -14.94
CA ARG A 70 -10.05 14.17 -15.90
C ARG A 70 -8.67 13.60 -16.23
N ALA A 71 -7.93 13.14 -15.22
CA ALA A 71 -6.60 12.55 -15.45
C ALA A 71 -6.66 11.27 -16.29
N LEU A 72 -7.71 10.45 -16.13
CA LEU A 72 -7.94 9.28 -16.96
C LEU A 72 -8.36 9.66 -18.38
N ALA A 73 -9.27 10.63 -18.54
CA ALA A 73 -9.72 11.10 -19.86
C ALA A 73 -8.59 11.74 -20.67
N GLU A 74 -7.76 12.58 -20.04
CA GLU A 74 -6.57 13.17 -20.66
C GLU A 74 -5.58 12.07 -21.06
N ALA A 75 -5.26 11.15 -20.15
CA ALA A 75 -4.29 10.11 -20.44
C ALA A 75 -4.76 9.12 -21.52
N LEU A 76 -6.08 8.89 -21.66
CA LEU A 76 -6.65 8.09 -22.75
C LEU A 76 -6.56 8.80 -24.10
N THR A 77 -6.64 10.14 -24.12
CA THR A 77 -6.56 10.93 -25.36
C THR A 77 -5.15 10.94 -25.94
N ASP A 78 -4.14 10.77 -25.08
CA ASP A 78 -2.73 10.73 -25.45
C ASP A 78 -2.26 9.36 -26.00
N GLU A 79 -3.08 8.31 -25.91
CA GLU A 79 -2.70 6.95 -26.34
C GLU A 79 -2.90 6.74 -27.87
N PRO A 80 -1.86 6.37 -28.62
CA PRO A 80 -1.90 6.36 -30.10
C PRO A 80 -2.77 5.26 -30.70
N ASP A 81 -3.01 4.17 -29.97
CA ASP A 81 -3.76 3.00 -30.44
C ASP A 81 -5.28 3.11 -30.19
N ILE A 82 -5.74 4.17 -29.52
CA ILE A 82 -7.15 4.36 -29.13
C ILE A 82 -7.66 5.73 -29.58
N ARG A 83 -8.82 5.74 -30.23
CA ARG A 83 -9.61 6.95 -30.46
C ARG A 83 -10.70 7.06 -29.40
N VAL A 84 -10.52 8.00 -28.48
CA VAL A 84 -11.51 8.29 -27.43
C VAL A 84 -12.72 8.98 -28.05
N HIS A 85 -13.90 8.39 -27.87
CA HIS A 85 -15.17 9.01 -28.23
C HIS A 85 -15.93 9.36 -26.95
N PRO A 86 -15.98 10.64 -26.53
CA PRO A 86 -16.70 11.02 -25.32
C PRO A 86 -18.21 10.81 -25.52
N VAL A 87 -18.84 10.08 -24.59
CA VAL A 87 -20.27 9.78 -24.61
C VAL A 87 -20.95 10.37 -23.39
N ALA A 88 -22.15 10.91 -23.58
CA ALA A 88 -22.85 11.67 -22.55
C ALA A 88 -23.44 10.82 -21.41
N SER A 89 -23.69 9.53 -21.63
CA SER A 89 -24.30 8.66 -20.62
C SER A 89 -23.79 7.22 -20.68
N ARG A 90 -23.81 6.56 -19.52
CA ARG A 90 -23.50 5.13 -19.39
C ARG A 90 -24.37 4.23 -20.27
N ASP A 91 -25.63 4.61 -20.52
CA ASP A 91 -26.55 3.80 -21.32
C ASP A 91 -26.26 3.94 -22.81
N ALA A 92 -25.90 5.15 -23.29
CA ALA A 92 -25.43 5.33 -24.65
C ALA A 92 -24.12 4.56 -24.90
N ALA A 93 -23.19 4.55 -23.94
CA ALA A 93 -21.97 3.74 -24.04
C ALA A 93 -22.28 2.24 -24.12
N ARG A 94 -23.24 1.75 -23.31
CA ARG A 94 -23.72 0.36 -23.38
C ARG A 94 -24.37 0.04 -24.73
N GLU A 95 -25.15 0.96 -25.30
CA GLU A 95 -25.78 0.77 -26.61
C GLU A 95 -24.74 0.68 -27.74
N LEU A 96 -23.69 1.49 -27.71
CA LEU A 96 -22.60 1.41 -28.71
C LEU A 96 -21.89 0.06 -28.67
N VAL A 97 -21.67 -0.50 -27.48
CA VAL A 97 -21.11 -1.85 -27.34
C VAL A 97 -22.11 -2.92 -27.77
N ARG A 98 -23.40 -2.82 -27.37
CA ARG A 98 -24.46 -3.75 -27.79
C ARG A 98 -24.72 -3.75 -29.30
N GLY A 99 -24.62 -2.58 -29.93
CA GLY A 99 -24.79 -2.39 -31.38
C GLY A 99 -23.56 -2.78 -32.19
N HIS A 100 -22.51 -3.31 -31.56
CA HIS A 100 -21.25 -3.73 -32.18
C HIS A 100 -20.45 -2.61 -32.84
N ALA A 101 -20.77 -1.35 -32.53
CA ALA A 101 -20.01 -0.18 -33.00
C ALA A 101 -18.63 -0.16 -32.34
N ALA A 102 -18.57 -0.39 -31.02
CA ALA A 102 -17.34 -0.46 -30.23
C ALA A 102 -17.20 -1.81 -29.51
N GLY A 103 -15.98 -2.34 -29.38
CA GLY A 103 -15.70 -3.58 -28.67
C GLY A 103 -15.62 -3.42 -27.16
N ALA A 104 -15.28 -2.24 -26.67
CA ALA A 104 -15.32 -1.92 -25.25
C ALA A 104 -15.73 -0.46 -25.03
N ALA A 105 -16.24 -0.12 -23.85
CA ALA A 105 -16.49 1.23 -23.39
C ALA A 105 -16.10 1.39 -21.93
N LEU A 106 -15.48 2.51 -21.58
CA LEU A 106 -15.06 2.83 -20.21
C LEU A 106 -16.03 3.83 -19.58
N VAL A 107 -16.52 3.53 -18.39
CA VAL A 107 -17.30 4.46 -17.57
C VAL A 107 -16.59 4.69 -16.25
N ILE A 108 -16.36 5.97 -15.94
CA ILE A 108 -15.78 6.46 -14.69
C ILE A 108 -16.95 6.93 -13.82
N PRO A 109 -17.36 6.16 -12.80
CA PRO A 109 -18.57 6.47 -12.02
C PRO A 109 -18.41 7.74 -11.18
N ALA A 110 -19.54 8.37 -10.88
CA ALA A 110 -19.60 9.50 -9.95
C ALA A 110 -18.99 9.15 -8.57
N GLY A 111 -18.16 10.04 -8.02
CA GLY A 111 -17.53 9.86 -6.70
C GLY A 111 -16.24 9.01 -6.72
N THR A 112 -15.74 8.64 -7.90
CA THR A 112 -14.44 7.95 -8.05
C THR A 112 -13.29 8.75 -7.44
N SER A 113 -13.25 10.06 -7.71
CA SER A 113 -12.22 10.95 -7.15
C SER A 113 -12.27 11.03 -5.62
N ASP A 114 -13.48 11.09 -5.06
CA ASP A 114 -13.69 11.22 -3.62
C ASP A 114 -13.36 9.91 -2.89
N ALA A 115 -13.74 8.76 -3.46
CA ALA A 115 -13.39 7.45 -2.92
C ALA A 115 -11.87 7.23 -2.90
N VAL A 116 -11.18 7.50 -4.01
CA VAL A 116 -9.72 7.40 -4.09
C VAL A 116 -9.06 8.35 -3.08
N ALA A 117 -9.57 9.57 -2.92
CA ALA A 117 -9.05 10.53 -1.93
C ALA A 117 -9.30 10.09 -0.48
N ALA A 118 -10.45 9.43 -0.23
CA ALA A 118 -10.81 8.84 1.06
C ALA A 118 -10.12 7.49 1.33
N GLY A 119 -9.17 7.07 0.50
CA GLY A 119 -8.46 5.80 0.69
C GLY A 119 -9.30 4.56 0.40
N THR A 120 -10.56 4.73 -0.01
CA THR A 120 -11.45 3.63 -0.38
C THR A 120 -11.27 3.27 -1.84
N GLY A 121 -11.43 1.99 -2.17
CA GLY A 121 -11.28 1.55 -3.56
C GLY A 121 -12.43 2.04 -4.43
N ALA A 122 -12.16 2.53 -5.64
CA ALA A 122 -13.17 3.02 -6.57
C ALA A 122 -13.25 2.15 -7.83
N PRO A 123 -14.46 1.71 -8.26
CA PRO A 123 -14.61 0.88 -9.44
C PRO A 123 -14.59 1.73 -10.74
N LEU A 124 -13.80 1.33 -11.72
CA LEU A 124 -13.91 1.76 -13.12
C LEU A 124 -14.69 0.69 -13.87
N LEU A 125 -15.78 1.06 -14.54
CA LEU A 125 -16.64 0.08 -15.23
C LEU A 125 -16.17 -0.07 -16.67
N LEU A 126 -15.75 -1.29 -17.05
CA LEU A 126 -15.38 -1.62 -18.42
C LEU A 126 -16.48 -2.49 -19.04
N TYR A 127 -17.23 -1.91 -19.96
CA TYR A 127 -18.26 -2.59 -20.74
C TYR A 127 -17.63 -3.25 -21.96
N THR A 128 -17.87 -4.54 -22.19
CA THR A 128 -17.18 -5.29 -23.26
C THR A 128 -18.15 -6.10 -24.15
N ASP A 129 -17.82 -6.20 -25.44
CA ASP A 129 -18.33 -7.21 -26.39
C ASP A 129 -17.23 -8.25 -26.60
N PRO A 130 -17.33 -9.44 -25.99
CA PRO A 130 -16.22 -10.37 -25.95
C PRO A 130 -15.89 -11.03 -27.30
N LEU A 131 -16.72 -10.83 -28.34
CA LEU A 131 -16.37 -11.27 -29.70
C LEU A 131 -15.36 -10.35 -30.39
N LYS A 132 -15.28 -9.08 -29.97
CA LYS A 132 -14.29 -8.13 -30.49
C LYS A 132 -12.98 -8.24 -29.71
N TYR A 133 -12.37 -9.43 -29.78
CA TYR A 133 -11.22 -9.83 -28.95
C TYR A 133 -10.08 -8.81 -28.93
N LEU A 134 -9.67 -8.29 -30.09
CA LEU A 134 -8.58 -7.31 -30.18
C LEU A 134 -8.96 -5.98 -29.53
N GLU A 135 -10.16 -5.47 -29.80
CA GLU A 135 -10.63 -4.21 -29.23
C GLU A 135 -10.72 -4.29 -27.69
N VAL A 136 -11.28 -5.40 -27.17
CA VAL A 136 -11.39 -5.62 -25.72
C VAL A 136 -10.02 -5.80 -25.06
N ALA A 137 -9.14 -6.59 -25.67
CA ALA A 137 -7.79 -6.82 -25.13
C ALA A 137 -6.96 -5.53 -25.10
N SER A 138 -6.98 -4.76 -26.19
CA SER A 138 -6.31 -3.46 -26.26
C SER A 138 -6.90 -2.46 -25.28
N ALA A 139 -8.24 -2.32 -25.22
CA ALA A 139 -8.89 -1.42 -24.27
C ALA A 139 -8.57 -1.80 -22.82
N ARG A 140 -8.62 -3.10 -22.47
CA ARG A 140 -8.24 -3.57 -21.13
C ARG A 140 -6.79 -3.23 -20.82
N LEU A 141 -5.87 -3.51 -21.74
CA LEU A 141 -4.44 -3.27 -21.53
C LEU A 141 -4.18 -1.80 -21.24
N VAL A 142 -4.74 -0.90 -22.05
CA VAL A 142 -4.58 0.54 -21.88
C VAL A 142 -5.23 1.01 -20.58
N VAL A 143 -6.45 0.58 -20.27
CA VAL A 143 -7.13 0.95 -19.02
C VAL A 143 -6.34 0.45 -17.80
N GLU A 144 -5.76 -0.75 -17.85
CA GLU A 144 -4.92 -1.32 -16.79
C GLU A 144 -3.60 -0.54 -16.63
N GLU A 145 -2.93 -0.20 -17.74
CA GLU A 145 -1.72 0.61 -17.72
C GLU A 145 -1.99 2.01 -17.14
N LEU A 146 -3.07 2.65 -17.58
CA LEU A 146 -3.46 3.96 -17.10
C LEU A 146 -3.86 3.93 -15.62
N ARG A 147 -4.60 2.90 -15.19
CA ARG A 147 -4.90 2.64 -13.78
C ARG A 147 -3.61 2.61 -12.96
N HIS A 148 -2.64 1.80 -13.37
CA HIS A 148 -1.34 1.71 -12.71
C HIS A 148 -0.58 3.04 -12.72
N ARG A 149 -0.57 3.77 -13.85
CA ARG A 149 0.09 5.07 -14.01
C ARG A 149 -0.50 6.13 -13.06
N VAL A 150 -1.83 6.21 -12.98
CA VAL A 150 -2.56 7.14 -12.10
C VAL A 150 -2.36 6.78 -10.63
N GLU A 151 -2.50 5.50 -10.25
CA GLU A 151 -2.27 5.04 -8.89
C GLU A 151 -0.85 5.33 -8.40
N ASN A 152 0.16 5.00 -9.21
CA ASN A 152 1.56 5.21 -8.87
C ASN A 152 1.89 6.70 -8.73
N THR A 153 1.34 7.54 -9.62
CA THR A 153 1.52 8.99 -9.53
C THR A 153 0.86 9.56 -8.28
N ALA A 154 -0.38 9.13 -7.97
CA ALA A 154 -1.10 9.56 -6.79
C ALA A 154 -0.39 9.13 -5.49
N ARG A 155 0.03 7.86 -5.40
CA ARG A 155 0.76 7.31 -4.25
C ARG A 155 2.11 7.99 -4.06
N THR A 156 2.88 8.19 -5.12
CA THR A 156 4.18 8.88 -5.05
C THR A 156 4.03 10.31 -4.54
N ARG A 157 3.05 11.06 -5.04
CA ARG A 157 2.75 12.42 -4.57
C ARG A 157 2.29 12.45 -3.10
N ALA A 158 1.42 11.52 -2.71
CA ALA A 158 0.95 11.41 -1.33
C ALA A 158 2.09 11.05 -0.36
N ALA A 159 2.95 10.08 -0.73
CA ALA A 159 4.12 9.68 0.04
C ALA A 159 5.12 10.84 0.20
N ALA A 160 5.38 11.61 -0.86
CA ALA A 160 6.25 12.78 -0.80
C ALA A 160 5.70 13.87 0.15
N ARG A 161 4.38 14.15 0.10
CA ARG A 161 3.73 15.09 1.02
C ARG A 161 3.81 14.62 2.47
N LEU A 162 3.53 13.34 2.73
CA LEU A 162 3.65 12.74 4.06
C LEU A 162 5.08 12.79 4.58
N ALA A 163 6.07 12.47 3.75
CA ALA A 163 7.48 12.55 4.12
C ALA A 163 7.88 13.99 4.50
N LYS A 164 7.45 15.00 3.74
CA LYS A 164 7.69 16.42 4.06
C LYS A 164 7.03 16.83 5.38
N ALA A 165 5.78 16.44 5.60
CA ALA A 165 5.07 16.74 6.85
C ALA A 165 5.73 16.08 8.07
N ARG A 166 6.13 14.80 7.96
CA ARG A 166 6.88 14.07 8.99
C ARG A 166 8.23 14.70 9.26
N ALA A 167 8.98 15.05 8.22
CA ALA A 167 10.28 15.71 8.38
C ALA A 167 10.14 17.04 9.13
N HIS A 168 9.11 17.84 8.81
CA HIS A 168 8.83 19.08 9.50
C HIS A 168 8.47 18.85 10.98
N ALA A 169 7.55 17.93 11.28
CA ALA A 169 7.14 17.60 12.65
C ALA A 169 8.33 17.11 13.50
N LEU A 170 9.16 16.21 12.95
CA LEU A 170 10.36 15.70 13.62
C LEU A 170 11.40 16.79 13.84
N ALA A 171 11.61 17.70 12.87
CA ALA A 171 12.52 18.82 13.03
C ALA A 171 12.07 19.77 14.14
N THR A 172 10.77 20.08 14.21
CA THR A 172 10.18 20.90 15.28
C THR A 172 10.34 20.23 16.64
N ARG A 173 10.04 18.93 16.75
CA ARG A 173 10.26 18.15 17.98
C ARG A 173 11.71 18.21 18.45
N ARG A 174 12.68 17.95 17.56
CA ARG A 174 14.12 18.03 17.89
C ARG A 174 14.57 19.44 18.32
N ARG A 175 13.98 20.51 17.78
CA ARG A 175 14.28 21.88 18.23
C ARG A 175 13.76 22.12 19.64
N PHE A 176 12.55 21.64 19.93
CA PHE A 176 11.96 21.76 21.26
C PHE A 176 12.70 20.92 22.30
N GLU A 177 13.02 19.66 22.01
CA GLU A 177 13.79 18.80 22.92
C GLU A 177 15.13 19.45 23.30
N ARG A 178 15.83 20.05 22.33
CA ARG A 178 17.05 20.83 22.60
C ARG A 178 16.81 22.07 23.46
N ALA A 179 15.68 22.76 23.29
CA ALA A 179 15.32 23.91 24.11
C ALA A 179 14.96 23.51 25.54
N ALA A 180 14.18 22.44 25.71
CA ALA A 180 13.85 21.85 27.01
C ALA A 180 15.11 21.42 27.76
N GLU A 181 16.07 20.79 27.06
CA GLU A 181 17.33 20.37 27.68
C GLU A 181 18.24 21.54 28.07
N ARG A 182 18.19 22.66 27.34
CA ARG A 182 18.84 23.90 27.79
C ARG A 182 18.18 24.46 29.04
N LEU A 183 16.84 24.50 29.07
CA LEU A 183 16.10 25.02 30.20
C LEU A 183 16.31 24.18 31.48
N ARG A 184 16.36 22.85 31.36
CA ARG A 184 16.72 21.94 32.47
C ARG A 184 18.12 22.22 33.00
N ARG A 185 19.10 22.42 32.11
CA ARG A 185 20.48 22.75 32.48
C ARG A 185 20.57 24.11 33.18
N GLU A 186 19.86 25.12 32.70
CA GLU A 186 19.79 26.43 33.37
C GLU A 186 19.12 26.33 34.74
N ARG A 187 18.02 25.58 34.88
CA ARG A 187 17.40 25.32 36.20
C ARG A 187 18.41 24.66 37.15
N ALA A 188 19.12 23.63 36.70
CA ALA A 188 20.13 22.95 37.51
C ALA A 188 21.27 23.90 37.94
N ARG A 189 21.76 24.74 37.03
CA ARG A 189 22.77 25.77 37.33
C ARG A 189 22.29 26.76 38.38
N VAL A 190 21.03 27.22 38.29
CA VAL A 190 20.45 28.14 39.27
C VAL A 190 20.33 27.47 40.64
N VAL A 191 19.88 26.21 40.69
CA VAL A 191 19.82 25.43 41.94
C VAL A 191 21.21 25.29 42.58
N GLU A 192 22.20 24.93 41.78
CA GLU A 192 23.59 24.79 42.24
C GLU A 192 24.18 26.13 42.72
N ALA A 193 23.95 27.21 41.98
CA ALA A 193 24.39 28.55 42.35
C ALA A 193 23.74 29.04 43.66
N LEU A 194 22.43 28.80 43.85
CA LEU A 194 21.72 29.11 45.09
C LEU A 194 22.28 28.31 46.27
N ALA A 195 22.54 27.01 46.08
CA ALA A 195 23.15 26.16 47.09
C ALA A 195 24.57 26.62 47.46
N ALA A 196 25.40 26.94 46.46
CA ALA A 196 26.76 27.45 46.67
C ALA A 196 26.77 28.82 47.38
N ALA A 197 25.88 29.73 46.98
CA ALA A 197 25.72 31.04 47.62
C ALA A 197 25.30 30.90 49.08
N ARG A 198 24.37 29.98 49.38
CA ARG A 198 23.95 29.66 50.76
C ARG A 198 25.11 29.10 51.58
N ALA A 199 25.80 28.07 51.09
CA ALA A 199 26.94 27.50 51.78
C ALA A 199 28.06 28.54 52.03
N GLY A 200 28.27 29.45 51.08
CA GLY A 200 29.19 30.59 51.24
C GLY A 200 28.73 31.63 52.27
N ALA A 201 27.42 31.86 52.41
CA ALA A 201 26.86 32.70 53.46
C ALA A 201 26.99 32.04 54.84
N GLU A 202 26.69 30.74 54.95
CA GLU A 202 26.84 29.96 56.20
C GLU A 202 28.28 29.98 56.69
N ARG A 203 29.27 29.76 55.80
CA ARG A 203 30.70 29.88 56.14
C ARG A 203 31.07 31.27 56.66
N ARG A 204 30.60 32.34 56.01
CA ARG A 204 30.87 33.72 56.43
C ARG A 204 30.28 34.05 57.79
N ILE A 205 29.06 33.56 58.08
CA ILE A 205 28.42 33.73 59.39
C ILE A 205 29.24 33.02 60.47
N GLU A 206 29.65 31.77 60.21
CA GLU A 206 30.45 30.99 61.16
C GLU A 206 31.83 31.62 61.40
N ASP A 207 32.50 32.08 60.34
CA ASP A 207 33.78 32.80 60.47
C ASP A 207 33.63 34.12 61.26
N ALA A 208 32.56 34.87 61.02
CA ALA A 208 32.27 36.09 61.78
C ALA A 208 31.99 35.76 63.25
N ARG A 209 31.29 34.66 63.54
CA ARG A 209 31.04 34.19 64.90
C ARG A 209 32.31 33.78 65.61
N ARG A 210 33.21 33.05 64.93
CA ARG A 210 34.53 32.69 65.47
C ARG A 210 35.38 33.91 65.79
N ARG A 211 35.43 34.90 64.88
CA ARG A 211 36.12 36.18 65.13
C ARG A 211 35.53 36.93 66.32
N ALA A 212 34.21 37.10 66.35
CA ALA A 212 33.55 37.76 67.48
C ALA A 212 33.80 37.03 68.81
N ALA A 213 33.78 35.69 68.82
CA ALA A 213 34.10 34.91 70.03
C ALA A 213 35.56 35.15 70.48
N HIS A 214 36.50 35.19 69.54
CA HIS A 214 37.90 35.50 69.82
C HIS A 214 38.08 36.93 70.36
N ASP A 215 37.46 37.93 69.73
CA ASP A 215 37.54 39.33 70.13
C ASP A 215 36.95 39.55 71.53
N VAL A 216 35.79 38.93 71.82
CA VAL A 216 35.18 38.99 73.16
C VAL A 216 36.06 38.29 74.19
N ALA A 217 36.63 37.11 73.88
CA ALA A 217 37.55 36.42 74.79
C ALA A 217 38.81 37.24 75.08
N ALA A 218 39.39 37.87 74.06
CA ALA A 218 40.54 38.76 74.18
C ALA A 218 40.22 40.00 75.03
N ALA A 219 39.05 40.61 74.82
CA ALA A 219 38.59 41.75 75.62
C ALA A 219 38.39 41.38 77.10
N VAL A 220 37.78 40.22 77.38
CA VAL A 220 37.62 39.72 78.77
C VAL A 220 38.99 39.47 79.41
N ALA A 221 39.93 38.85 78.68
CA ALA A 221 41.29 38.62 79.18
C ALA A 221 42.03 39.94 79.48
N ALA A 222 41.90 40.94 78.61
CA ALA A 222 42.49 42.27 78.81
C ALA A 222 41.91 42.98 80.05
N ILE A 223 40.59 42.94 80.23
CA ILE A 223 39.93 43.49 81.43
C ILE A 223 40.40 42.77 82.69
N ALA A 224 40.53 41.43 82.65
CA ALA A 224 41.03 40.65 83.77
C ALA A 224 42.48 41.02 84.13
N ALA A 225 43.37 41.12 83.13
CA ALA A 225 44.76 41.52 83.32
C ALA A 225 44.88 42.96 83.86
N GLU A 226 44.04 43.88 83.39
CA GLU A 226 44.02 45.26 83.89
C GLU A 226 43.55 45.33 85.35
N ARG A 227 42.52 44.53 85.72
CA ARG A 227 42.08 44.40 87.12
C ARG A 227 43.21 43.86 88.01
N GLU A 228 43.94 42.84 87.55
CA GLU A 228 45.09 42.27 88.26
C GLU A 228 46.21 43.30 88.44
N ALA A 229 46.56 44.05 87.39
CA ALA A 229 47.58 45.09 87.46
C ALA A 229 47.21 46.22 88.43
N ARG A 230 45.94 46.67 88.42
CA ARG A 230 45.45 47.68 89.38
C ARG A 230 45.46 47.18 90.81
N ALA A 231 45.10 45.91 91.04
CA ALA A 231 45.17 45.30 92.37
C ALA A 231 46.62 45.23 92.88
N ARG A 232 47.58 44.84 92.02
CA ARG A 232 49.02 44.86 92.35
C ARG A 232 49.53 46.26 92.67
N ALA A 233 49.15 47.28 91.88
CA ALA A 233 49.56 48.66 92.13
C ALA A 233 49.06 49.18 93.49
N ARG A 234 47.78 48.93 93.81
CA ARG A 234 47.20 49.29 95.13
C ARG A 234 47.90 48.57 96.28
N LEU A 235 48.26 47.30 96.10
CA LEU A 235 49.02 46.55 97.10
C LEU A 235 50.39 47.21 97.38
N VAL A 236 51.08 47.67 96.35
CA VAL A 236 52.37 48.37 96.50
C VAL A 236 52.20 49.69 97.25
N GLU A 237 51.14 50.44 96.97
CA GLU A 237 50.83 51.72 97.64
C GLU A 237 50.50 51.53 99.12
N GLU A 238 49.61 50.58 99.46
CA GLU A 238 49.25 50.27 100.86
C GLU A 238 50.46 49.77 101.68
N LEU A 239 51.44 49.10 101.05
CA LEU A 239 52.67 48.66 101.71
C LEU A 239 53.78 49.72 101.77
N ALA A 240 53.62 50.87 101.12
CA ALA A 240 54.64 51.92 101.10
C ALA A 240 54.94 52.51 102.51
N PRO A 241 53.95 52.78 103.38
CA PRO A 241 54.21 53.21 104.75
C PRO A 241 55.03 52.19 105.54
N LEU A 242 54.73 50.89 105.37
CA LEU A 242 55.46 49.79 106.00
C LEU A 242 56.94 49.79 105.58
N ARG A 243 57.21 49.94 104.28
CA ARG A 243 58.59 50.02 103.75
C ARG A 243 59.33 51.25 104.27
N ALA A 244 58.66 52.41 104.33
CA ALA A 244 59.26 53.64 104.83
C ALA A 244 59.62 53.54 106.33
N PHE A 245 58.75 52.92 107.14
CA PHE A 245 59.03 52.69 108.56
C PHE A 245 60.22 51.76 108.78
N PHE A 246 60.33 50.66 108.04
CA PHE A 246 61.50 49.78 108.13
C PHE A 246 62.80 50.48 107.74
N ALA A 247 62.77 51.37 106.74
CA ALA A 247 63.94 52.16 106.35
C ALA A 247 64.36 53.17 107.45
N GLU A 248 63.41 53.84 108.11
CA GLU A 248 63.70 54.74 109.24
C GLU A 248 64.25 53.96 110.44
N LEU A 249 63.70 52.79 110.74
CA LEU A 249 64.17 51.93 111.82
C LEU A 249 65.63 51.49 111.61
N ASP A 250 65.98 51.12 110.38
CA ASP A 250 67.33 50.75 109.97
C ASP A 250 68.31 51.95 110.05
N ALA A 251 67.86 53.16 109.65
CA ALA A 251 68.65 54.38 109.82
C ALA A 251 68.92 54.71 111.29
N ARG A 252 67.92 54.58 112.17
CA ARG A 252 68.07 54.82 113.61
C ARG A 252 68.92 53.76 114.30
N GLN A 253 68.85 52.49 113.87
CA GLN A 253 69.77 51.46 114.35
C GLN A 253 71.23 51.80 114.02
N ARG A 254 71.50 52.33 112.82
CA ARG A 254 72.85 52.80 112.46
C ARG A 254 73.31 53.96 113.34
N GLU A 255 72.47 54.97 113.56
CA GLU A 255 72.80 56.10 114.46
C GLU A 255 73.09 55.65 115.89
N PHE A 256 72.30 54.71 116.42
CA PHE A 256 72.53 54.14 117.74
C PHE A 256 73.85 53.37 117.82
N ALA A 257 74.19 52.60 116.79
CA ALA A 257 75.47 51.90 116.71
C ALA A 257 76.67 52.87 116.68
N THR A 258 76.55 53.99 115.95
CA THR A 258 77.57 55.05 115.92
C THR A 258 77.70 55.75 117.28
N TRP A 259 76.59 56.07 117.95
CA TRP A 259 76.59 56.62 119.30
C TRP A 259 77.27 55.65 120.29
N LEU A 260 76.92 54.37 120.27
CA LEU A 260 77.48 53.36 121.17
C LEU A 260 79.00 53.19 120.99
N ALA A 261 79.50 53.30 119.77
CA ALA A 261 80.93 53.29 119.48
C ALA A 261 81.66 54.50 120.09
N ALA A 262 81.10 55.71 119.94
CA ALA A 262 81.66 56.94 120.52
C ALA A 262 81.67 56.94 122.06
N VAL A 263 80.71 56.27 122.69
CA VAL A 263 80.63 56.12 124.16
C VAL A 263 81.72 55.18 124.69
N ARG A 264 82.07 54.10 123.97
CA ARG A 264 83.11 53.14 124.40
C ARG A 264 84.53 53.71 124.36
N GLU A 265 84.81 54.68 123.49
CA GLU A 265 86.15 55.27 123.33
C GLU A 265 86.51 56.27 124.44
N LYS A 266 85.53 56.99 124.99
CA LYS A 266 85.75 58.07 125.98
C LYS A 266 85.65 57.63 127.45
N ALA A 267 85.19 56.41 127.71
CA ALA A 267 84.82 55.97 129.06
C ALA A 267 85.99 55.33 129.83
N GLY A 268 86.92 56.20 130.26
CA GLY A 268 87.76 55.98 131.43
C GLY A 268 87.33 56.92 132.56
N ARG A 269 88.20 57.87 132.95
CA ARG A 269 88.00 58.78 134.11
C ARG A 269 87.17 60.07 133.84
N PHE A 270 86.41 60.19 132.75
CA PHE A 270 85.60 61.40 132.45
C PHE A 270 84.14 61.08 132.09
N ALA A 271 83.37 60.57 133.06
CA ALA A 271 81.97 60.15 132.87
C ALA A 271 80.99 61.32 132.62
N ASP A 272 81.39 62.53 132.96
CA ASP A 272 80.56 63.74 132.99
C ASP A 272 80.49 64.49 131.64
N ARG A 273 81.02 63.90 130.55
CA ARG A 273 81.03 64.50 129.20
C ARG A 273 80.42 63.64 128.09
N VAL A 274 79.58 62.66 128.41
CA VAL A 274 78.92 61.78 127.42
C VAL A 274 77.48 62.26 127.09
N PRO A 275 77.14 62.52 125.80
CA PRO A 275 75.78 62.93 125.40
C PRO A 275 74.78 61.75 125.35
N PRO A 276 73.46 62.00 125.53
CA PRO A 276 72.43 60.95 125.62
C PRO A 276 72.19 60.19 124.30
N PRO A 277 71.67 58.95 124.35
CA PRO A 277 71.39 58.12 123.17
C PRO A 277 70.22 58.67 122.32
N PRO A 278 70.18 58.35 121.02
CA PRO A 278 69.06 58.70 120.15
C PRO A 278 67.77 57.96 120.55
N ALA A 279 66.62 58.64 120.42
CA ALA A 279 65.31 58.11 120.79
C ALA A 279 64.77 57.08 119.79
N PRO A 280 63.96 56.09 120.23
CA PRO A 280 63.34 55.12 119.33
C PRO A 280 62.33 55.78 118.38
N PRO A 281 62.19 55.29 117.13
CA PRO A 281 61.24 55.82 116.17
C PRO A 281 59.79 55.58 116.60
N VAL A 282 58.94 56.59 116.41
CA VAL A 282 57.49 56.50 116.68
C VAL A 282 56.80 55.81 115.50
N VAL A 283 55.96 54.81 115.79
CA VAL A 283 55.19 54.09 114.76
C VAL A 283 54.21 55.06 114.10
N PRO A 284 54.26 55.25 112.76
CA PRO A 284 53.31 56.11 112.07
C PRO A 284 51.86 55.60 112.23
N PRO A 285 50.86 56.48 112.36
CA PRO A 285 49.46 56.09 112.50
C PRO A 285 48.95 55.18 111.37
N ALA A 286 49.52 55.32 110.16
CA ALA A 286 49.18 54.49 109.00
C ALA A 286 49.54 53.00 109.19
N LEU A 287 50.66 52.67 109.85
CA LEU A 287 51.02 51.28 110.17
C LEU A 287 50.13 50.70 111.27
N ALA A 288 49.81 51.51 112.28
CA ALA A 288 48.96 51.08 113.38
C ALA A 288 47.58 50.65 112.86
N ALA A 289 47.03 51.38 111.89
CA ALA A 289 45.78 51.04 111.23
C ALA A 289 45.84 49.71 110.45
N LEU A 290 46.95 49.42 109.76
CA LEU A 290 47.17 48.15 109.05
C LEU A 290 47.31 46.96 110.00
N ALA A 291 47.95 47.14 111.16
CA ALA A 291 48.16 46.08 112.15
C ALA A 291 46.87 45.66 112.87
N THR A 292 45.88 46.57 112.97
CA THR A 292 44.62 46.33 113.67
C THR A 292 43.43 46.01 112.74
N ALA A 293 43.60 46.14 111.43
CA ALA A 293 42.51 45.91 110.47
C ALA A 293 42.30 44.40 110.19
N ASP A 294 41.03 44.00 110.05
CA ASP A 294 40.63 42.63 109.70
C ASP A 294 41.09 42.25 108.26
N PRO A 295 41.68 41.06 108.05
CA PRO A 295 42.13 40.60 106.74
C PRO A 295 41.08 40.70 105.62
N ALA A 296 39.79 40.49 105.89
CA ALA A 296 38.75 40.60 104.86
C ALA A 296 38.52 42.06 104.41
N THR A 297 38.70 43.02 105.31
CA THR A 297 38.58 44.46 105.03
C THR A 297 39.76 44.95 104.19
N ILE A 298 40.96 44.42 104.45
CA ILE A 298 42.16 44.67 103.64
C ILE A 298 41.99 44.06 102.24
N ALA A 299 41.49 42.83 102.14
CA ALA A 299 41.22 42.16 100.87
C ALA A 299 40.18 42.92 100.01
N ALA A 300 39.11 43.43 100.62
CA ALA A 300 38.09 44.23 99.93
C ALA A 300 38.60 45.59 99.43
N ARG A 301 39.57 46.20 100.12
CA ARG A 301 40.27 47.41 99.65
C ARG A 301 41.16 47.13 98.44
N LEU A 302 41.85 45.99 98.44
CA LEU A 302 42.77 45.57 97.39
C LEU A 302 42.05 45.13 96.11
N VAL A 303 40.94 44.39 96.25
CA VAL A 303 40.13 43.91 95.14
C VAL A 303 38.66 44.25 95.41
N PRO A 304 38.09 45.31 94.81
CA PRO A 304 36.68 45.61 94.97
C PRO A 304 35.82 44.48 94.38
N SER A 305 34.80 44.05 95.12
CA SER A 305 33.83 43.03 94.69
C SER A 305 32.95 43.58 93.56
N GLY A 306 33.35 43.31 92.31
CA GLY A 306 32.52 43.48 91.12
C GLY A 306 31.91 42.15 90.68
N PRO A 307 30.86 42.17 89.83
CA PRO A 307 30.31 40.94 89.28
C PRO A 307 31.40 40.13 88.53
N PRO A 308 31.36 38.78 88.60
CA PRO A 308 32.26 37.94 87.82
C PRO A 308 32.06 38.25 86.34
N ALA A 309 33.16 38.30 85.57
CA ALA A 309 33.08 38.49 84.13
C ALA A 309 32.50 37.22 83.48
N THR A 310 31.18 37.16 83.32
CA THR A 310 30.49 36.08 82.60
C THR A 310 30.56 36.33 81.10
N MET A 311 30.87 35.29 80.32
CA MET A 311 30.91 35.36 78.86
C MET A 311 29.49 35.59 78.30
N PRO A 312 29.25 36.66 77.52
CA PRO A 312 27.96 36.83 76.84
C PRO A 312 27.81 35.79 75.72
N ALA A 313 26.64 35.16 75.63
CA ALA A 313 26.33 34.20 74.56
C ALA A 313 26.10 34.94 73.23
N LEU A 314 26.78 34.51 72.16
CA LEU A 314 26.58 35.08 70.81
C LEU A 314 25.26 34.59 70.19
N PRO A 315 24.46 35.48 69.57
CA PRO A 315 23.18 35.11 68.95
C PRO A 315 23.35 34.19 67.75
N ALA A 316 22.40 33.28 67.53
CA ALA A 316 22.37 32.39 66.37
C ALA A 316 21.58 33.02 65.21
N LEU A 317 22.26 33.32 64.10
CA LEU A 317 21.63 33.80 62.86
C LEU A 317 21.27 32.58 61.98
N ALA A 318 19.97 32.36 61.76
CA ALA A 318 19.48 31.34 60.83
C ALA A 318 19.18 31.95 59.45
N LEU A 319 19.67 31.32 58.38
CA LEU A 319 19.36 31.74 57.01
C LEU A 319 18.00 31.22 56.56
N PRO A 320 17.17 32.04 55.88
CA PRO A 320 15.88 31.60 55.34
C PRO A 320 16.07 30.51 54.27
N THR A 321 15.10 29.60 54.14
CA THR A 321 15.07 28.60 53.06
C THR A 321 14.69 29.27 51.74
N PRO A 322 15.44 29.03 50.64
CA PRO A 322 15.07 29.57 49.35
C PRO A 322 13.74 28.98 48.88
N PRO A 323 12.89 29.76 48.19
CA PRO A 323 11.63 29.25 47.65
C PRO A 323 11.91 28.15 46.59
N PRO A 324 11.07 27.11 46.50
CA PRO A 324 11.22 26.07 45.49
C PRO A 324 11.02 26.67 44.09
N LEU A 325 11.88 26.27 43.14
CA LEU A 325 11.70 26.66 41.74
C LEU A 325 10.50 25.91 41.14
N PRO A 326 9.64 26.59 40.36
CA PRO A 326 8.47 25.96 39.74
C PRO A 326 8.86 24.77 38.87
N ASP A 327 7.97 23.78 38.78
CA ASP A 327 8.19 22.59 37.97
C ASP A 327 8.04 22.88 36.47
N LEU A 328 8.82 22.17 35.68
CA LEU A 328 8.91 22.35 34.24
C LEU A 328 7.85 21.48 33.54
N GLU A 329 6.64 22.01 33.39
CA GLU A 329 5.59 21.35 32.60
C GLU A 329 5.85 21.59 31.11
N LEU A 330 6.31 20.54 30.41
CA LEU A 330 6.51 20.60 28.96
C LEU A 330 5.24 20.12 28.24
N PRO A 331 4.75 20.85 27.22
CA PRO A 331 3.63 20.41 26.40
C PRO A 331 3.91 19.06 25.72
N VAL A 332 2.88 18.21 25.67
CA VAL A 332 2.91 16.94 24.92
C VAL A 332 2.85 17.23 23.42
N PHE A 333 3.78 16.66 22.65
CA PHE A 333 3.80 16.84 21.20
C PHE A 333 2.74 15.94 20.54
N PRO A 334 1.92 16.48 19.61
CA PRO A 334 1.04 15.64 18.81
C PRO A 334 1.86 14.68 17.95
N GLU A 335 1.33 13.47 17.77
CA GLU A 335 1.94 12.48 16.88
C GLU A 335 2.02 13.01 15.44
N PRO A 336 3.07 12.63 14.68
CA PRO A 336 3.17 13.03 13.28
C PRO A 336 1.94 12.52 12.51
N PRO A 337 1.37 13.33 11.61
CA PRO A 337 0.13 12.99 10.95
C PRO A 337 0.24 11.67 10.18
N SER A 338 -0.74 10.79 10.37
CA SER A 338 -0.99 9.62 9.54
C SER A 338 -1.88 10.05 8.36
N VAL A 339 -1.25 10.36 7.22
CA VAL A 339 -2.02 10.62 5.99
C VAL A 339 -2.40 9.27 5.38
N MET A 340 -3.68 9.08 5.09
CA MET A 340 -4.18 7.92 4.37
C MET A 340 -3.72 7.98 2.91
N LEU A 341 -3.15 6.86 2.43
CA LEU A 341 -2.75 6.77 1.03
C LEU A 341 -3.99 6.67 0.12
N PRO A 342 -3.90 7.14 -1.14
CA PRO A 342 -5.00 7.02 -2.08
C PRO A 342 -5.43 5.56 -2.27
N GLY A 343 -6.75 5.35 -2.31
CA GLY A 343 -7.36 4.04 -2.52
C GLY A 343 -7.04 3.47 -3.90
N PRO A 344 -7.11 2.14 -4.08
CA PRO A 344 -6.90 1.52 -5.39
C PRO A 344 -8.10 1.78 -6.32
N LEU A 345 -7.83 1.95 -7.59
CA LEU A 345 -8.82 1.84 -8.65
C LEU A 345 -9.01 0.35 -8.97
N ARG A 346 -10.26 -0.11 -9.03
CA ARG A 346 -10.61 -1.51 -9.39
C ARG A 346 -11.30 -1.50 -10.74
N ILE A 347 -10.83 -2.28 -11.70
CA ILE A 347 -11.56 -2.44 -12.96
C ILE A 347 -12.65 -3.49 -12.74
N ASP A 348 -13.90 -3.08 -12.90
CA ASP A 348 -15.06 -3.97 -12.87
C ASP A 348 -15.54 -4.17 -14.31
N GLU A 349 -15.24 -5.34 -14.85
CA GLU A 349 -15.58 -5.66 -16.22
C GLU A 349 -16.94 -6.35 -16.29
N SER A 350 -17.81 -5.85 -17.15
CA SER A 350 -19.11 -6.44 -17.39
C SER A 350 -19.40 -6.53 -18.89
N SER A 351 -19.79 -7.72 -19.33
CA SER A 351 -20.26 -7.89 -20.70
C SER A 351 -21.66 -7.30 -20.85
N VAL A 352 -21.84 -6.43 -21.85
CA VAL A 352 -23.14 -5.77 -22.10
C VAL A 352 -24.10 -6.66 -22.90
N THR A 353 -23.56 -7.70 -23.54
CA THR A 353 -24.30 -8.70 -24.32
C THR A 353 -24.83 -9.84 -23.45
N GLY A 354 -24.57 -9.83 -22.13
CA GLY A 354 -24.97 -10.93 -21.23
C GLY A 354 -24.06 -12.16 -21.31
N ALA A 355 -22.97 -12.08 -22.08
CA ALA A 355 -21.94 -13.11 -22.15
C ALA A 355 -21.14 -13.15 -20.83
N PRO A 356 -20.55 -14.30 -20.45
CA PRO A 356 -19.62 -14.34 -19.33
C PRO A 356 -18.38 -13.46 -19.60
N ALA A 357 -17.86 -12.79 -18.55
CA ALA A 357 -16.69 -11.89 -18.64
C ALA A 357 -15.40 -12.56 -19.13
N ARG A 358 -15.35 -13.90 -19.10
CA ARG A 358 -14.33 -14.71 -19.80
C ARG A 358 -15.05 -15.66 -20.74
N VAL A 359 -14.88 -15.43 -22.04
CA VAL A 359 -15.33 -16.36 -23.07
C VAL A 359 -14.34 -17.50 -23.16
N ASN A 360 -14.86 -18.72 -23.19
CA ASN A 360 -14.04 -19.90 -23.36
C ASN A 360 -13.50 -19.89 -24.80
N THR A 361 -12.19 -20.05 -25.01
CA THR A 361 -11.60 -20.13 -26.37
C THR A 361 -12.28 -21.21 -27.21
N PHE A 362 -12.76 -22.28 -26.57
CA PHE A 362 -13.50 -23.35 -27.22
C PHE A 362 -14.91 -22.92 -27.69
N ASP A 363 -15.49 -21.83 -27.15
CA ASP A 363 -16.79 -21.29 -27.61
C ASP A 363 -16.72 -20.83 -29.08
N GLN A 364 -15.57 -20.32 -29.53
CA GLN A 364 -15.31 -19.94 -30.92
C GLN A 364 -14.84 -21.15 -31.75
N ASN A 365 -13.92 -21.95 -31.20
CA ASN A 365 -13.25 -23.00 -31.98
C ASN A 365 -14.15 -24.20 -32.27
N VAL A 366 -14.99 -24.62 -31.31
CA VAL A 366 -15.90 -25.77 -31.52
C VAL A 366 -16.84 -25.54 -32.71
N PRO A 367 -17.65 -24.46 -32.79
CA PRO A 367 -18.52 -24.24 -33.94
C PRO A 367 -17.74 -24.12 -35.24
N GLY A 368 -16.60 -23.42 -35.24
CA GLY A 368 -15.80 -23.20 -36.44
C GLY A 368 -15.18 -24.48 -37.02
N PHE A 369 -14.52 -25.29 -36.19
CA PHE A 369 -14.03 -26.59 -36.66
C PHE A 369 -15.17 -27.56 -36.96
N SER A 370 -16.30 -27.48 -36.24
CA SER A 370 -17.49 -28.30 -36.58
C SER A 370 -18.01 -28.00 -37.97
N ILE A 371 -18.07 -26.73 -38.39
CA ILE A 371 -18.42 -26.34 -39.76
C ILE A 371 -17.37 -26.87 -40.76
N THR A 372 -16.08 -26.73 -40.45
CA THR A 372 -14.99 -27.20 -41.32
C THR A 372 -15.10 -28.70 -41.59
N PHE A 373 -15.26 -29.49 -40.53
CA PHE A 373 -15.38 -30.95 -40.62
C PHE A 373 -16.74 -31.40 -41.15
N LEU A 374 -17.81 -30.62 -40.96
CA LEU A 374 -19.08 -30.83 -41.63
C LEU A 374 -18.90 -30.72 -43.15
N LEU A 375 -18.28 -29.64 -43.63
CA LEU A 375 -18.05 -29.44 -45.06
C LEU A 375 -17.13 -30.52 -45.64
N LEU A 376 -16.06 -30.90 -44.92
CA LEU A 376 -15.19 -32.00 -45.33
C LEU A 376 -15.94 -33.35 -45.34
N GLY A 377 -16.79 -33.60 -44.34
CA GLY A 377 -17.66 -34.77 -44.28
C GLY A 377 -18.66 -34.82 -45.44
N MET A 378 -19.21 -33.67 -45.84
CA MET A 378 -20.08 -33.55 -47.02
C MET A 378 -19.31 -33.78 -48.32
N LEU A 379 -18.06 -33.31 -48.41
CA LEU A 379 -17.19 -33.58 -49.56
C LEU A 379 -16.99 -35.11 -49.73
N LEU A 380 -16.65 -35.79 -48.64
CA LEU A 380 -16.46 -37.25 -48.62
C LEU A 380 -17.76 -38.01 -48.88
N GLY A 381 -18.86 -37.58 -48.26
CA GLY A 381 -20.13 -38.31 -48.28
C GLY A 381 -20.95 -38.12 -49.56
N VAL A 382 -21.07 -36.88 -50.02
CA VAL A 382 -21.86 -36.52 -51.21
C VAL A 382 -20.99 -36.65 -52.46
N SER A 383 -19.82 -36.00 -52.49
CA SER A 383 -19.06 -35.85 -53.74
C SER A 383 -18.43 -37.16 -54.20
N LEU A 384 -17.66 -37.82 -53.32
CA LEU A 384 -17.09 -39.13 -53.66
C LEU A 384 -18.18 -40.19 -53.82
N GLY A 385 -19.20 -40.19 -52.95
CA GLY A 385 -20.30 -41.15 -53.06
C GLY A 385 -21.07 -41.04 -54.37
N LEU A 386 -21.24 -39.85 -54.96
CA LEU A 386 -21.87 -39.68 -56.28
C LEU A 386 -20.93 -40.03 -57.43
N LEU A 387 -19.63 -39.78 -57.29
CA LEU A 387 -18.63 -40.15 -58.29
C LEU A 387 -18.40 -41.66 -58.34
N ASP A 388 -18.32 -42.33 -57.21
CA ASP A 388 -18.21 -43.79 -57.13
C ASP A 388 -19.42 -44.47 -57.77
N GLU A 389 -20.62 -43.94 -57.51
CA GLU A 389 -21.83 -44.40 -58.17
C GLU A 389 -21.80 -44.16 -59.68
N ARG A 390 -21.35 -43.00 -60.13
CA ARG A 390 -21.18 -42.70 -61.55
C ARG A 390 -20.21 -43.69 -62.21
N ASP A 391 -19.05 -43.89 -61.61
CA ASP A 391 -17.97 -44.73 -62.15
C ASP A 391 -18.35 -46.22 -62.14
N TRP A 392 -19.22 -46.65 -61.22
CA TRP A 392 -19.79 -48.00 -61.17
C TRP A 392 -21.01 -48.22 -62.10
N GLY A 393 -21.27 -47.30 -63.03
CA GLY A 393 -22.34 -47.44 -64.03
C GLY A 393 -23.75 -47.30 -63.43
N MET A 394 -23.91 -46.59 -62.31
CA MET A 394 -25.21 -46.43 -61.66
C MET A 394 -26.26 -45.76 -62.57
N LEU A 395 -25.86 -44.90 -63.52
CA LEU A 395 -26.78 -44.29 -64.48
C LEU A 395 -27.51 -45.33 -65.34
N GLU A 396 -26.85 -46.43 -65.71
CA GLU A 396 -27.45 -47.53 -66.48
C GLU A 396 -28.42 -48.33 -65.61
N ARG A 397 -28.04 -48.61 -64.35
CA ARG A 397 -28.87 -49.34 -63.40
C ARG A 397 -30.08 -48.52 -62.91
N LEU A 398 -29.95 -47.20 -62.79
CA LEU A 398 -31.02 -46.29 -62.38
C LEU A 398 -32.09 -46.12 -63.47
N ARG A 399 -31.72 -46.18 -64.76
CA ARG A 399 -32.67 -46.17 -65.88
C ARG A 399 -33.58 -47.41 -65.90
N ALA A 400 -33.12 -48.52 -65.33
CA ALA A 400 -33.89 -49.76 -65.17
C ALA A 400 -34.73 -49.80 -63.87
N MET A 401 -34.58 -48.82 -62.96
CA MET A 401 -35.37 -48.76 -61.73
C MET A 401 -36.72 -48.04 -61.97
N PRO A 402 -37.80 -48.47 -61.28
CA PRO A 402 -39.11 -47.81 -61.37
C PRO A 402 -39.18 -46.44 -60.67
N MET A 403 -38.04 -45.83 -60.30
CA MET A 403 -37.98 -44.55 -59.60
C MET A 403 -37.24 -43.49 -60.41
N PRO A 404 -37.75 -42.24 -60.50
CA PRO A 404 -37.09 -41.17 -61.23
C PRO A 404 -35.80 -40.72 -60.53
N PHE A 405 -34.79 -40.36 -61.33
CA PHE A 405 -33.46 -39.93 -60.89
C PHE A 405 -33.51 -38.84 -59.80
N ALA A 406 -34.40 -37.86 -59.94
CA ALA A 406 -34.56 -36.78 -58.99
C ALA A 406 -34.94 -37.28 -57.58
N THR A 407 -35.79 -38.32 -57.48
CA THR A 407 -36.20 -38.89 -56.18
C THR A 407 -35.04 -39.60 -55.50
N THR A 408 -34.23 -40.34 -56.25
CA THR A 408 -33.03 -41.01 -55.70
C THR A 408 -32.00 -39.99 -55.25
N LEU A 409 -31.76 -38.93 -56.04
CA LEU A 409 -30.85 -37.86 -55.67
C LEU A 409 -31.33 -37.12 -54.41
N VAL A 410 -32.62 -36.73 -54.35
CA VAL A 410 -33.21 -36.07 -53.17
C VAL A 410 -33.12 -36.97 -51.94
N ALA A 411 -33.41 -38.26 -52.05
CA ALA A 411 -33.28 -39.20 -50.93
C ALA A 411 -31.85 -39.23 -50.38
N LYS A 412 -30.85 -39.30 -51.28
CA LYS A 412 -29.44 -39.34 -50.90
C LYS A 412 -28.97 -38.03 -50.28
N LEU A 413 -29.34 -36.89 -50.87
CA LEU A 413 -29.02 -35.56 -50.32
C LEU A 413 -29.70 -35.36 -48.95
N LEU A 414 -30.94 -35.81 -48.78
CA LEU A 414 -31.66 -35.74 -47.51
C LEU A 414 -31.02 -36.66 -46.45
N ALA A 415 -30.61 -37.87 -46.82
CA ALA A 415 -29.87 -38.75 -45.91
C ALA A 415 -28.56 -38.09 -45.46
N ARG A 416 -27.81 -37.44 -46.38
CA ARG A 416 -26.58 -36.72 -46.06
C ARG A 416 -26.84 -35.47 -45.22
N PHE A 417 -27.91 -34.75 -45.47
CA PHE A 417 -28.36 -33.63 -44.63
C PHE A 417 -28.60 -34.10 -43.19
N LEU A 418 -29.35 -35.19 -42.99
CA LEU A 418 -29.60 -35.74 -41.64
C LEU A 418 -28.30 -36.14 -40.94
N VAL A 419 -27.36 -36.75 -41.66
CA VAL A 419 -26.03 -37.08 -41.14
C VAL A 419 -25.25 -35.83 -40.72
N GLY A 420 -25.31 -34.76 -41.52
CA GLY A 420 -24.66 -33.49 -41.17
C GLY A 420 -25.26 -32.83 -39.94
N VAL A 421 -26.59 -32.85 -39.80
CA VAL A 421 -27.27 -32.36 -38.59
C VAL A 421 -26.85 -33.19 -37.38
N MET A 422 -26.85 -34.53 -37.51
CA MET A 422 -26.39 -35.42 -36.43
C MET A 422 -24.92 -35.16 -36.07
N GLN A 423 -24.04 -34.98 -37.06
CA GLN A 423 -22.64 -34.65 -36.85
C GLN A 423 -22.48 -33.35 -36.05
N MET A 424 -23.18 -32.28 -36.44
CA MET A 424 -23.14 -31.01 -35.72
C MET A 424 -23.65 -31.16 -34.29
N VAL A 425 -24.78 -31.84 -34.08
CA VAL A 425 -25.31 -32.13 -32.74
C VAL A 425 -24.29 -32.91 -31.90
N THR A 426 -23.65 -33.94 -32.46
CA THR A 426 -22.62 -34.72 -31.76
C THR A 426 -21.42 -33.85 -31.39
N LEU A 427 -20.92 -33.02 -32.30
CA LEU A 427 -19.76 -32.17 -32.03
C LEU A 427 -20.06 -31.08 -31.01
N PHE A 428 -21.26 -30.46 -31.03
CA PHE A 428 -21.67 -29.52 -29.98
C PHE A 428 -21.88 -30.21 -28.63
N ALA A 429 -22.50 -31.39 -28.61
CA ALA A 429 -22.67 -32.16 -27.37
C ALA A 429 -21.33 -32.56 -26.76
N LEU A 430 -20.38 -33.01 -27.58
CA LEU A 430 -19.02 -33.33 -27.13
C LEU A 430 -18.26 -32.08 -26.72
N GLY A 431 -18.39 -30.97 -27.44
CA GLY A 431 -17.79 -29.70 -27.05
C GLY A 431 -18.30 -29.20 -25.70
N TRP A 432 -19.59 -29.40 -25.43
CA TRP A 432 -20.21 -29.07 -24.15
C TRP A 432 -19.69 -29.97 -23.02
N ILE A 433 -19.63 -31.29 -23.25
CA ILE A 433 -19.19 -32.26 -22.23
C ILE A 433 -17.68 -32.18 -21.96
N ALA A 434 -16.86 -32.07 -23.01
CA ALA A 434 -15.40 -32.16 -22.91
C ALA A 434 -14.73 -30.81 -22.63
N PHE A 435 -15.27 -29.71 -23.16
CA PHE A 435 -14.64 -28.38 -23.09
C PHE A 435 -15.48 -27.34 -22.35
N GLY A 436 -16.71 -27.67 -21.94
CA GLY A 436 -17.58 -26.76 -21.19
C GLY A 436 -18.02 -25.54 -21.99
N ILE A 437 -18.22 -25.67 -23.31
CA ILE A 437 -18.68 -24.55 -24.15
C ILE A 437 -20.10 -24.10 -23.78
N SER A 438 -20.43 -22.84 -24.01
CA SER A 438 -21.80 -22.35 -23.86
C SER A 438 -22.64 -22.69 -25.10
N LEU A 439 -23.78 -23.35 -24.91
CA LEU A 439 -24.77 -23.57 -25.98
C LEU A 439 -25.81 -22.44 -26.08
N GLY A 440 -25.58 -21.33 -25.37
CA GLY A 440 -26.54 -20.23 -25.25
C GLY A 440 -27.70 -20.54 -24.28
N PRO A 441 -28.64 -19.61 -24.12
CA PRO A 441 -29.84 -19.79 -23.28
C PRO A 441 -30.83 -20.80 -23.88
N GLU A 442 -30.86 -20.93 -25.21
CA GLU A 442 -31.79 -21.77 -25.96
C GLU A 442 -31.01 -22.73 -26.88
N PRO A 443 -30.50 -23.87 -26.40
CA PRO A 443 -29.63 -24.76 -27.20
C PRO A 443 -30.26 -25.28 -28.49
N TRP A 444 -31.59 -25.41 -28.51
CA TRP A 444 -32.33 -25.84 -29.70
C TRP A 444 -32.29 -24.80 -30.84
N ALA A 445 -32.04 -23.52 -30.53
CA ALA A 445 -31.89 -22.46 -31.53
C ALA A 445 -30.71 -22.71 -32.49
N LEU A 446 -29.69 -23.45 -32.03
CA LEU A 446 -28.52 -23.81 -32.84
C LEU A 446 -28.86 -24.72 -34.02
N LEU A 447 -30.01 -25.43 -33.97
CA LEU A 447 -30.46 -26.29 -35.06
C LEU A 447 -30.81 -25.50 -36.32
N LEU A 448 -31.21 -24.23 -36.19
CA LEU A 448 -31.59 -23.37 -37.30
C LEU A 448 -30.38 -23.03 -38.20
N PRO A 449 -29.29 -22.39 -37.70
CA PRO A 449 -28.09 -22.16 -38.50
C PRO A 449 -27.40 -23.48 -38.88
N THR A 450 -27.50 -24.53 -38.06
CA THR A 450 -27.03 -25.89 -38.42
C THR A 450 -27.73 -26.40 -39.68
N ALA A 451 -29.05 -26.34 -39.76
CA ALA A 451 -29.79 -26.73 -40.95
C ALA A 451 -29.36 -25.90 -42.17
N GLY A 452 -29.17 -24.59 -42.00
CA GLY A 452 -28.68 -23.70 -43.06
C GLY A 452 -27.31 -24.13 -43.62
N ILE A 453 -26.31 -24.29 -42.75
CA ILE A 453 -24.94 -24.63 -43.18
C ILE A 453 -24.83 -26.07 -43.69
N VAL A 454 -25.59 -27.02 -43.11
CA VAL A 454 -25.66 -28.41 -43.59
C VAL A 454 -26.28 -28.46 -44.99
N PHE A 455 -27.33 -27.67 -45.25
CA PHE A 455 -27.93 -27.56 -46.57
C PHE A 455 -26.95 -26.97 -47.60
N ALA A 456 -26.29 -25.86 -47.24
CA ALA A 456 -25.26 -25.24 -48.08
C ALA A 456 -24.10 -26.20 -48.36
N GLY A 457 -23.60 -26.92 -47.37
CA GLY A 457 -22.53 -27.91 -47.52
C GLY A 457 -22.92 -29.10 -48.37
N THR A 458 -24.14 -29.62 -48.19
CA THR A 458 -24.68 -30.72 -49.02
C THR A 458 -24.77 -30.29 -50.48
N ALA A 459 -25.27 -29.08 -50.74
CA ALA A 459 -25.37 -28.51 -52.07
C ALA A 459 -23.99 -28.22 -52.69
N PHE A 460 -23.03 -27.75 -51.90
CA PHE A 460 -21.65 -27.55 -52.33
C PHE A 460 -20.99 -28.87 -52.75
N GLY A 461 -21.21 -29.97 -52.01
CA GLY A 461 -20.73 -31.29 -52.41
C GLY A 461 -21.25 -31.74 -53.79
N LEU A 462 -22.48 -31.35 -54.15
CA LEU A 462 -23.03 -31.61 -55.47
C LEU A 462 -22.30 -30.81 -56.57
N ILE A 463 -21.90 -29.56 -56.32
CA ILE A 463 -21.06 -28.78 -57.25
C ILE A 463 -19.75 -29.52 -57.50
N VAL A 464 -19.08 -29.98 -56.44
CA VAL A 464 -17.80 -30.67 -56.57
C VAL A 464 -17.96 -31.97 -57.35
N ALA A 465 -19.00 -32.77 -57.07
CA ALA A 465 -19.32 -33.97 -57.86
C ALA A 465 -19.54 -33.65 -59.35
N GLY A 466 -20.27 -32.57 -59.64
CA GLY A 466 -20.56 -32.13 -61.00
C GLY A 466 -19.36 -31.53 -61.74
N ALA A 467 -18.39 -30.96 -61.03
CA ALA A 467 -17.22 -30.28 -61.59
C ALA A 467 -15.97 -31.17 -61.66
N ALA A 468 -15.79 -32.13 -60.77
CA ALA A 468 -14.58 -32.96 -60.70
C ALA A 468 -14.49 -33.94 -61.89
N ARG A 469 -13.33 -33.99 -62.56
CA ARG A 469 -13.10 -34.90 -63.70
C ARG A 469 -12.66 -36.30 -63.25
N SER A 470 -11.90 -36.38 -62.17
CA SER A 470 -11.41 -37.63 -61.58
C SER A 470 -11.69 -37.68 -60.09
N ARG A 471 -11.82 -38.91 -59.56
CA ARG A 471 -11.92 -39.17 -58.11
C ARG A 471 -10.72 -38.58 -57.35
N GLU A 472 -9.53 -38.69 -57.93
CA GLU A 472 -8.27 -38.21 -57.36
C GLU A 472 -8.24 -36.68 -57.17
N ALA A 473 -8.97 -35.92 -58.01
CA ALA A 473 -9.01 -34.46 -57.90
C ALA A 473 -9.99 -33.94 -56.84
N VAL A 474 -11.00 -34.74 -56.46
CA VAL A 474 -12.09 -34.30 -55.56
C VAL A 474 -11.58 -33.94 -54.19
N LEU A 475 -10.77 -34.83 -53.61
CA LEU A 475 -10.24 -34.68 -52.27
C LEU A 475 -9.33 -33.44 -52.15
N PRO A 476 -8.22 -33.32 -52.91
CA PRO A 476 -7.31 -32.19 -52.76
C PRO A 476 -7.97 -30.87 -53.15
N VAL A 477 -8.68 -30.79 -54.28
CA VAL A 477 -9.29 -29.52 -54.72
C VAL A 477 -10.44 -29.12 -53.79
N GLY A 478 -11.32 -30.06 -53.46
CA GLY A 478 -12.47 -29.79 -52.59
C GLY A 478 -12.04 -29.40 -51.18
N SER A 479 -11.05 -30.11 -50.61
CA SER A 479 -10.51 -29.77 -49.29
C SER A 479 -9.81 -28.42 -49.27
N ILE A 480 -9.03 -28.06 -50.30
CA ILE A 480 -8.40 -26.74 -50.40
C ILE A 480 -9.47 -25.65 -50.37
N VAL A 481 -10.51 -25.77 -51.19
CA VAL A 481 -11.59 -24.78 -51.23
C VAL A 481 -12.31 -24.69 -49.87
N ILE A 482 -12.60 -25.83 -49.23
CA ILE A 482 -13.27 -25.86 -47.92
C ILE A 482 -12.38 -25.25 -46.84
N VAL A 483 -11.10 -25.60 -46.78
CA VAL A 483 -10.15 -25.08 -45.80
C VAL A 483 -9.97 -23.58 -45.99
N THR A 484 -9.80 -23.10 -47.22
CA THR A 484 -9.73 -21.66 -47.51
C THR A 484 -11.02 -20.95 -47.10
N MET A 485 -12.19 -21.52 -47.44
CA MET A 485 -13.48 -20.94 -47.09
C MET A 485 -13.73 -20.94 -45.56
N ALA A 486 -13.26 -21.96 -44.85
CA ALA A 486 -13.36 -22.03 -43.39
C ALA A 486 -12.41 -21.03 -42.72
N ALA A 487 -11.16 -20.97 -43.17
CA ALA A 487 -10.15 -20.04 -42.66
C ALA A 487 -10.59 -18.58 -42.85
N VAL A 488 -10.89 -18.17 -44.09
CA VAL A 488 -11.37 -16.81 -44.42
C VAL A 488 -12.77 -16.56 -43.87
N GLY A 489 -13.56 -17.61 -43.68
CA GLY A 489 -14.92 -17.51 -43.17
C GLY A 489 -15.03 -17.21 -41.68
N GLY A 490 -13.92 -17.12 -40.96
CA GLY A 490 -13.90 -16.92 -39.52
C GLY A 490 -14.11 -18.19 -38.68
N CYS A 491 -13.96 -19.39 -39.26
CA CYS A 491 -14.10 -20.64 -38.53
C CYS A 491 -12.86 -20.99 -37.69
N TRP A 492 -11.66 -20.60 -38.13
CA TRP A 492 -10.42 -20.95 -37.41
C TRP A 492 -9.98 -19.84 -36.48
N TRP A 493 -10.21 -18.59 -36.88
CA TRP A 493 -10.01 -17.42 -36.07
C TRP A 493 -11.17 -16.44 -36.22
N PRO A 494 -11.44 -15.60 -35.22
CA PRO A 494 -12.43 -14.54 -35.34
C PRO A 494 -12.16 -13.67 -36.58
N ILE A 495 -13.20 -13.35 -37.34
CA ILE A 495 -13.14 -12.51 -38.54
C ILE A 495 -12.57 -11.11 -38.24
N ASP A 496 -12.65 -10.66 -36.98
CA ASP A 496 -12.12 -9.37 -36.55
C ASP A 496 -10.57 -9.32 -36.55
N LEU A 497 -9.90 -10.48 -36.60
CA LEU A 497 -8.44 -10.55 -36.75
C LEU A 497 -8.00 -10.35 -38.20
N GLU A 498 -8.92 -10.39 -39.15
CA GLU A 498 -8.59 -10.33 -40.58
C GLU A 498 -8.43 -8.89 -41.07
N PRO A 499 -7.52 -8.63 -42.03
CA PRO A 499 -7.41 -7.33 -42.65
C PRO A 499 -8.69 -6.94 -43.39
N ALA A 500 -8.95 -5.63 -43.50
CA ALA A 500 -10.24 -5.10 -43.99
C ALA A 500 -10.65 -5.54 -45.41
N TRP A 501 -9.69 -5.93 -46.26
CA TRP A 501 -10.00 -6.48 -47.59
C TRP A 501 -10.49 -7.93 -47.50
N MET A 502 -9.90 -8.73 -46.60
CA MET A 502 -10.22 -10.13 -46.39
C MET A 502 -11.59 -10.28 -45.71
N ARG A 503 -11.88 -9.42 -44.71
CA ARG A 503 -13.21 -9.31 -44.10
C ARG A 503 -14.34 -9.06 -45.12
N ARG A 504 -14.07 -8.24 -46.14
CA ARG A 504 -15.05 -7.96 -47.20
C ARG A 504 -15.30 -9.19 -48.09
N VAL A 505 -14.26 -9.97 -48.37
CA VAL A 505 -14.37 -11.23 -49.13
C VAL A 505 -15.09 -12.29 -48.30
N ALA A 506 -14.80 -12.37 -47.00
CA ALA A 506 -15.40 -13.32 -46.07
C ALA A 506 -16.94 -13.23 -46.04
N LEU A 507 -17.51 -12.02 -46.14
CA LEU A 507 -18.97 -11.82 -46.17
C LEU A 507 -19.68 -12.53 -47.34
N ALA A 508 -18.95 -12.91 -48.40
CA ALA A 508 -19.48 -13.69 -49.52
C ALA A 508 -19.47 -15.22 -49.26
N LEU A 509 -18.94 -15.68 -48.13
CA LEU A 509 -18.80 -17.09 -47.80
C LEU A 509 -19.91 -17.55 -46.84
N PRO A 510 -20.49 -18.75 -47.04
CA PRO A 510 -21.51 -19.28 -46.14
C PRO A 510 -20.95 -19.53 -44.72
N THR A 511 -19.67 -19.87 -44.59
CA THR A 511 -18.98 -20.09 -43.32
C THR A 511 -19.06 -18.86 -42.40
N THR A 512 -18.96 -17.65 -42.95
CA THR A 512 -19.08 -16.39 -42.18
C THR A 512 -20.46 -16.19 -41.58
N TRP A 513 -21.52 -16.47 -42.35
CA TRP A 513 -22.88 -16.35 -41.86
C TRP A 513 -23.24 -17.44 -40.84
N ALA A 514 -22.69 -18.64 -41.01
CA ALA A 514 -22.82 -19.70 -40.02
C ALA A 514 -22.14 -19.33 -38.69
N MET A 515 -20.89 -18.86 -38.76
CA MET A 515 -20.16 -18.41 -37.57
C MET A 515 -20.84 -17.23 -36.87
N ALA A 516 -21.36 -16.25 -37.64
CA ALA A 516 -22.10 -15.13 -37.07
C ALA A 516 -23.33 -15.62 -36.27
N ALA A 517 -24.13 -16.53 -36.81
CA ALA A 517 -25.29 -17.08 -36.09
C ALA A 517 -24.90 -17.87 -34.84
N PHE A 518 -23.88 -18.74 -34.92
CA PHE A 518 -23.44 -19.50 -33.75
C PHE A 518 -22.91 -18.57 -32.66
N ASN A 519 -22.11 -17.57 -33.02
CA ASN A 519 -21.55 -16.62 -32.07
C ASN A 519 -22.63 -15.74 -31.41
N ASP A 520 -23.63 -15.30 -32.17
CA ASP A 520 -24.75 -14.52 -31.63
C ASP A 520 -25.58 -15.32 -30.61
N LEU A 521 -25.82 -16.61 -30.89
CA LEU A 521 -26.59 -17.51 -30.00
C LEU A 521 -25.78 -18.01 -28.80
N MET A 522 -24.55 -18.47 -29.01
CA MET A 522 -23.71 -19.12 -27.99
C MET A 522 -23.00 -18.11 -27.10
N ILE A 523 -22.31 -17.14 -27.71
CA ILE A 523 -21.44 -16.21 -26.98
C ILE A 523 -22.23 -14.98 -26.55
N ARG A 524 -22.93 -14.32 -27.47
CA ARG A 524 -23.73 -13.12 -27.17
C ARG A 524 -25.10 -13.41 -26.55
N ARG A 525 -25.49 -14.69 -26.44
CA ARG A 525 -26.74 -15.14 -25.80
C ARG A 525 -28.00 -14.40 -26.32
N GLN A 526 -27.99 -14.01 -27.59
CA GLN A 526 -29.12 -13.35 -28.24
C GLN A 526 -30.27 -14.35 -28.45
N PRO A 527 -31.53 -13.87 -28.54
CA PRO A 527 -32.66 -14.74 -28.84
C PRO A 527 -32.57 -15.29 -30.27
N LEU A 528 -33.36 -16.34 -30.56
CA LEU A 528 -33.44 -16.98 -31.88
C LEU A 528 -33.57 -16.01 -33.06
N ALA A 529 -34.25 -14.87 -32.86
CA ALA A 529 -34.46 -13.84 -33.87
C ALA A 529 -33.14 -13.35 -34.51
N ALA A 530 -32.04 -13.30 -33.74
CA ALA A 530 -30.73 -12.89 -34.23
C ALA A 530 -30.18 -13.85 -35.31
N ALA A 531 -30.50 -15.15 -35.21
CA ALA A 531 -30.03 -16.16 -36.14
C ALA A 531 -30.87 -16.26 -37.44
N LEU A 532 -32.03 -15.59 -37.52
CA LEU A 532 -32.90 -15.67 -38.70
C LEU A 532 -32.24 -15.11 -39.96
N ARG A 533 -31.66 -13.91 -39.86
CA ARG A 533 -31.01 -13.24 -41.00
C ARG A 533 -29.81 -14.03 -41.52
N PRO A 534 -28.83 -14.43 -40.69
CA PRO A 534 -27.73 -15.25 -41.18
C PRO A 534 -28.19 -16.59 -41.75
N THR A 535 -29.18 -17.23 -41.14
CA THR A 535 -29.73 -18.49 -41.67
C THR A 535 -30.40 -18.31 -43.02
N ALA A 536 -31.13 -17.22 -43.25
CA ALA A 536 -31.70 -16.92 -44.55
C ALA A 536 -30.62 -16.78 -45.64
N VAL A 537 -29.48 -16.16 -45.30
CA VAL A 537 -28.33 -16.07 -46.21
C VAL A 537 -27.71 -17.45 -46.47
N LEU A 538 -27.60 -18.31 -45.46
CA LEU A 538 -27.14 -19.70 -45.63
C LEU A 538 -28.04 -20.50 -46.57
N LEU A 539 -29.36 -20.36 -46.41
CA LEU A 539 -30.34 -21.01 -47.29
C LEU A 539 -30.22 -20.49 -48.72
N ALA A 540 -30.01 -19.19 -48.90
CA ALA A 540 -29.76 -18.61 -50.22
C ALA A 540 -28.49 -19.18 -50.88
N HIS A 541 -27.40 -19.34 -50.12
CA HIS A 541 -26.19 -20.02 -50.61
C HIS A 541 -26.48 -21.47 -50.99
N GLY A 542 -27.21 -22.21 -50.16
CA GLY A 542 -27.57 -23.60 -50.44
C GLY A 542 -28.44 -23.74 -51.69
N LEU A 543 -29.41 -22.84 -51.91
CA LEU A 543 -30.23 -22.83 -53.12
C LEU A 543 -29.40 -22.51 -54.37
N ALA A 544 -28.52 -21.51 -54.29
CA ALA A 544 -27.62 -21.15 -55.38
C ALA A 544 -26.68 -22.32 -55.73
N TYR A 545 -26.09 -22.95 -54.70
CA TYR A 545 -25.20 -24.09 -54.89
C TYR A 545 -25.92 -25.32 -55.44
N LEU A 546 -27.16 -25.55 -55.00
CA LEU A 546 -27.97 -26.66 -55.50
C LEU A 546 -28.31 -26.46 -56.98
N ALA A 547 -28.69 -25.24 -57.37
CA ALA A 547 -28.97 -24.90 -58.77
C ALA A 547 -27.74 -25.09 -59.67
N ILE A 548 -26.57 -24.61 -59.23
CA ILE A 548 -25.29 -24.78 -59.94
C ILE A 548 -24.91 -26.27 -60.02
N GLY A 549 -24.99 -26.98 -58.90
CA GLY A 549 -24.66 -28.41 -58.82
C GLY A 549 -25.54 -29.25 -59.75
N LEU A 550 -26.86 -29.02 -59.76
CA LEU A 550 -27.79 -29.69 -60.66
C LEU A 550 -27.51 -29.37 -62.13
N ALA A 551 -27.18 -28.11 -62.47
CA ALA A 551 -26.85 -27.71 -63.84
C ALA A 551 -25.57 -28.39 -64.34
N LEU A 552 -24.51 -28.44 -63.51
CA LEU A 552 -23.25 -29.12 -63.83
C LEU A 552 -23.44 -30.63 -63.96
N PHE A 553 -24.22 -31.23 -63.06
CA PHE A 553 -24.51 -32.66 -63.10
C PHE A 553 -25.28 -33.01 -64.38
N ARG A 554 -26.33 -32.25 -64.73
CA ARG A 554 -27.12 -32.46 -65.96
C ARG A 554 -26.27 -32.37 -67.23
N ARG A 555 -25.39 -31.36 -67.34
CA ARG A 555 -24.52 -31.15 -68.52
C ARG A 555 -23.54 -32.28 -68.79
N ARG A 556 -23.21 -33.09 -67.77
CA ARG A 556 -22.29 -34.22 -67.91
C ARG A 556 -22.99 -35.57 -68.06
N THR A 557 -24.25 -35.66 -67.65
CA THR A 557 -25.06 -36.88 -67.79
C THR A 557 -25.93 -36.91 -69.05
N ALA A 558 -26.15 -35.75 -69.66
CA ALA A 558 -26.69 -35.59 -71.01
C ALA A 558 -25.54 -35.68 -72.01
#